data_AF-A0A9D6PIR8-F1
#
_entry.id   AF-A0A9D6PIR8-F1
#
_cell.length_a   1.000
_cell.length_b   1.000
_cell.length_c   1.000
_cell.angle_alpha   90.00
_cell.angle_beta   90.00
_cell.angle_gamma   90.00
#
_symmetry.space_group_name_H-M   'P 1'
#
loop_
_entity.id
_entity.type
_entity.pdbx_description
1 polymer ?
#
loop_
_entity_poly.entity_id
_entity_poly.type
_entity_poly.pdbx_seq_one_letter_code
_entity_poly.pdbx_strand_id
1 'polypeptide(L)'
;MAIRPEEIMSVIKKEMESFSSEPRMIDAGVVLQVGDGIARVYGLPKAMAGELVEFSTGVKGYILNLEEDNVGCILLGSDSGIKEGDLVKSTGKVVQVPVGEAMLGRVVNAIGEPVDGKGPIVTSEFRPIETPAPNVVQRQPVK
;
A
#
# COMPACT_ATOMS: atom_id res chain seq x y z
N MET A 1 3.67 -22.69 23.46
CA MET A 1 4.77 -23.06 22.55
C MET A 1 5.95 -22.16 22.90
N ALA A 2 7.07 -22.71 23.34
CA ALA A 2 8.21 -21.91 23.82
C ALA A 2 8.97 -21.34 22.61
N ILE A 3 8.97 -20.02 22.48
CA ILE A 3 9.73 -19.30 21.45
C ILE A 3 11.21 -19.46 21.77
N ARG A 4 11.99 -20.00 20.83
CA ARG A 4 13.44 -20.20 20.98
C ARG A 4 14.19 -18.95 20.53
N PRO A 5 15.01 -18.33 21.39
CA PRO A 5 15.78 -17.13 21.03
C PRO A 5 16.68 -17.30 19.80
N GLU A 6 17.18 -18.52 19.57
CA GLU A 6 18.07 -18.85 18.46
C GLU A 6 17.35 -18.73 17.10
N GLU A 7 16.06 -19.11 17.04
CA GLU A 7 15.26 -19.00 15.81
C GLU A 7 15.03 -17.53 15.44
N ILE A 8 14.70 -16.68 16.42
CA ILE A 8 14.53 -15.22 16.20
C ILE A 8 15.84 -14.61 15.70
N MET A 9 16.96 -14.93 16.34
CA MET A 9 18.26 -14.38 15.98
C MET A 9 18.67 -14.77 14.55
N SER A 10 18.38 -16.02 14.16
CA SER A 10 18.68 -16.50 12.81
C SER A 10 17.88 -15.79 11.72
N VAL A 11 16.59 -15.46 11.99
CA VAL A 11 15.73 -14.72 11.06
C VAL A 11 16.22 -13.28 10.90
N ILE A 12 16.50 -12.58 11.99
CA ILE A 12 16.99 -11.18 11.94
C ILE A 12 18.32 -11.11 11.18
N LYS A 13 19.25 -12.03 11.48
CA LYS A 13 20.56 -12.06 10.82
C LYS A 13 20.41 -12.28 9.31
N LYS A 14 19.52 -13.17 8.90
CA LYS A 14 19.23 -13.43 7.48
C LYS A 14 18.65 -12.20 6.78
N GLU A 15 17.72 -11.48 7.41
CA GLU A 15 17.17 -10.23 6.87
C GLU A 15 18.24 -9.16 6.69
N MET A 16 19.14 -9.02 7.67
CA MET A 16 20.28 -8.09 7.59
C MET A 16 21.27 -8.46 6.47
N GLU A 17 21.55 -9.75 6.28
CA GLU A 17 22.42 -10.23 5.20
C GLU A 17 21.79 -10.02 3.81
N SER A 18 20.45 -10.11 3.70
CA SER A 18 19.72 -9.83 2.46
C SER A 18 19.50 -8.35 2.15
N PHE A 19 19.81 -7.45 3.09
CA PHE A 19 19.64 -6.02 2.91
C PHE A 19 20.69 -5.46 1.93
N SER A 20 20.29 -5.24 0.69
CA SER A 20 21.09 -4.55 -0.32
C SER A 20 20.70 -3.07 -0.40
N SER A 21 21.65 -2.18 -0.13
CA SER A 21 21.50 -0.72 -0.21
C SER A 21 21.82 -0.21 -1.62
N GLU A 22 21.06 -0.66 -2.62
CA GLU A 22 21.11 -0.03 -3.94
C GLU A 22 20.24 1.23 -3.95
N PRO A 23 20.79 2.41 -4.32
CA PRO A 23 20.00 3.63 -4.43
C PRO A 23 18.97 3.47 -5.56
N ARG A 24 17.68 3.47 -5.20
CA ARG A 24 16.58 3.48 -6.16
C ARG A 24 16.07 4.90 -6.32
N MET A 25 15.91 5.34 -7.57
CA MET A 25 15.15 6.56 -7.86
C MET A 25 13.67 6.27 -7.58
N ILE A 26 13.09 7.02 -6.63
CA ILE A 26 11.68 6.95 -6.26
C ILE A 26 11.07 8.29 -6.66
N ASP A 27 9.91 8.23 -7.32
CA ASP A 27 9.17 9.46 -7.64
C ASP A 27 8.53 10.02 -6.37
N ALA A 28 8.70 11.33 -6.16
CA ALA A 28 8.29 11.98 -4.93
C ALA A 28 7.59 13.32 -5.23
N GLY A 29 6.61 13.64 -4.39
CA GLY A 29 5.88 14.89 -4.41
C GLY A 29 5.89 15.55 -3.04
N VAL A 30 5.23 16.71 -2.96
CA VAL A 30 5.13 17.53 -1.75
C VAL A 30 3.66 17.83 -1.46
N VAL A 31 3.24 17.67 -0.20
CA VAL A 31 1.87 18.01 0.21
C VAL A 31 1.67 19.52 0.12
N LEU A 32 0.68 19.95 -0.66
CA LEU A 32 0.22 21.33 -0.74
C LEU A 32 -0.83 21.63 0.33
N GLN A 33 -1.74 20.69 0.53
CA GLN A 33 -2.86 20.85 1.45
C GLN A 33 -3.29 19.48 1.97
N VAL A 34 -3.72 19.43 3.22
CA VAL A 34 -4.36 18.26 3.81
C VAL A 34 -5.55 18.72 4.66
N GLY A 35 -6.66 17.98 4.59
CA GLY A 35 -7.84 18.21 5.41
C GLY A 35 -8.95 17.22 5.11
N ASP A 36 -9.71 16.83 6.13
CA ASP A 36 -10.84 15.89 6.04
C ASP A 36 -10.49 14.57 5.33
N GLY A 37 -9.27 14.07 5.55
CA GLY A 37 -8.79 12.83 4.92
C GLY A 37 -8.44 12.95 3.43
N ILE A 38 -8.37 14.17 2.88
CA ILE A 38 -7.94 14.43 1.50
C ILE A 38 -6.62 15.20 1.54
N ALA A 39 -5.68 14.80 0.70
CA ALA A 39 -4.44 15.50 0.48
C ALA A 39 -4.30 15.91 -0.99
N ARG A 40 -3.79 17.12 -1.22
CA ARG A 40 -3.34 17.59 -2.53
C ARG A 40 -1.83 17.58 -2.55
N VAL A 41 -1.26 16.93 -3.55
CA VAL A 41 0.17 16.71 -3.66
C VAL A 41 0.68 17.32 -4.96
N TYR A 42 1.68 18.18 -4.86
CA TYR A 42 2.41 18.69 -6.01
C TYR A 42 3.50 17.71 -6.44
N GLY A 43 3.70 17.55 -7.75
CA GLY A 43 4.68 16.63 -8.32
C GLY A 43 4.08 15.27 -8.66
N LEU A 44 4.85 14.20 -8.49
CA LEU A 44 4.49 12.84 -8.93
C LEU A 44 4.14 12.75 -10.43
N PRO A 45 5.02 13.21 -11.35
CA PRO A 45 4.75 13.22 -12.79
C PRO A 45 4.47 11.84 -13.40
N LYS A 46 4.83 10.76 -12.70
CA LYS A 46 4.58 9.37 -13.15
C LYS A 46 3.43 8.70 -12.42
N ALA A 47 2.67 9.45 -11.59
CA ALA A 47 1.53 8.91 -10.87
C ALA A 47 0.47 8.35 -11.81
N MET A 48 -0.12 7.22 -11.40
CA MET A 48 -1.27 6.62 -12.08
C MET A 48 -2.53 6.79 -11.24
N ALA A 49 -3.67 6.93 -11.91
CA ALA A 49 -4.97 6.86 -11.22
C ALA A 49 -5.12 5.47 -10.58
N GLY A 50 -5.57 5.44 -9.32
CA GLY A 50 -5.68 4.21 -8.54
C GLY A 50 -4.37 3.68 -7.96
N GLU A 51 -3.27 4.44 -8.06
CA GLU A 51 -2.00 4.12 -7.41
C GLU A 51 -2.03 4.41 -5.90
N LEU A 52 -1.25 3.64 -5.14
CA LEU A 52 -0.96 3.97 -3.75
C LEU A 52 0.26 4.90 -3.65
N VAL A 53 0.16 5.86 -2.74
CA VAL A 53 1.27 6.71 -2.31
C VAL A 53 1.53 6.55 -0.82
N GLU A 54 2.72 6.86 -0.36
CA GLU A 54 3.11 6.78 1.05
C GLU A 54 3.58 8.15 1.55
N PHE A 55 2.96 8.61 2.63
CA PHE A 55 3.30 9.87 3.28
C PHE A 55 4.47 9.67 4.26
N SER A 56 5.13 10.76 4.65
CA SER A 56 6.21 10.78 5.65
C SER A 56 5.85 10.09 6.97
N THR A 57 4.57 10.10 7.34
CA THR A 57 4.02 9.46 8.55
C THR A 57 3.83 7.95 8.41
N GLY A 58 4.04 7.38 7.21
CA GLY A 58 3.74 5.99 6.87
C GLY A 58 2.28 5.74 6.50
N VAL A 59 1.42 6.76 6.59
CA VAL A 59 0.04 6.66 6.11
C VAL A 59 0.05 6.49 4.59
N LYS A 60 -0.80 5.60 4.09
CA LYS A 60 -0.97 5.39 2.65
C LYS A 60 -2.07 6.28 2.11
N GLY A 61 -1.90 6.78 0.91
CA GLY A 61 -2.91 7.47 0.14
C GLY A 61 -3.30 6.72 -1.12
N TYR A 62 -4.52 6.94 -1.59
CA TYR A 62 -5.04 6.44 -2.85
C TYR A 62 -5.19 7.62 -3.82
N ILE A 63 -4.54 7.56 -4.98
CA ILE A 63 -4.67 8.60 -6.00
C ILE A 63 -6.02 8.48 -6.69
N LEU A 64 -6.87 9.49 -6.49
CA LEU A 64 -8.19 9.56 -7.10
C LEU A 64 -8.19 10.47 -8.34
N ASN A 65 -7.56 11.64 -8.23
CA ASN A 65 -7.58 12.67 -9.27
C ASN A 65 -6.16 12.99 -9.73
N LEU A 66 -5.98 13.11 -11.05
CA LEU A 66 -4.78 13.64 -11.67
C LEU A 66 -5.16 14.98 -12.32
N GLU A 67 -4.73 16.09 -11.71
CA GLU A 67 -4.90 17.43 -12.26
C GLU A 67 -3.60 17.86 -12.97
N GLU A 68 -3.63 18.98 -13.69
CA GLU A 68 -2.46 19.44 -14.47
C GLU A 68 -1.27 19.79 -13.58
N ASP A 69 -1.54 20.40 -12.42
CA ASP A 69 -0.51 20.89 -11.49
C ASP A 69 -0.41 20.10 -10.18
N ASN A 70 -1.38 19.23 -9.88
CA ASN A 70 -1.41 18.50 -8.61
C ASN A 70 -2.16 17.17 -8.70
N VAL A 71 -1.98 16.35 -7.69
CA VAL A 71 -2.61 15.04 -7.54
C VAL A 71 -3.49 15.06 -6.30
N GLY A 72 -4.76 14.72 -6.49
CA GLY A 72 -5.72 14.53 -5.40
C GLY A 72 -5.66 13.10 -4.89
N CYS A 73 -5.34 12.93 -3.61
CA CYS A 73 -5.27 11.62 -2.98
C CYS A 73 -6.11 11.55 -1.70
N ILE A 74 -6.77 10.41 -1.52
CA ILE A 74 -7.54 10.08 -0.31
C ILE A 74 -6.59 9.38 0.66
N LEU A 75 -6.58 9.82 1.91
CA LEU A 75 -5.79 9.18 2.97
C LEU A 75 -6.50 7.91 3.47
N LEU A 76 -5.77 6.80 3.50
CA LEU A 76 -6.21 5.51 4.01
C LEU A 76 -5.80 5.35 5.48
N GLY A 77 -6.09 6.37 6.29
CA GLY A 77 -5.65 6.46 7.68
C GLY A 77 -5.97 7.83 8.27
N SER A 78 -5.32 8.16 9.38
CA SER A 78 -5.44 9.48 9.98
C SER A 78 -4.60 10.51 9.21
N ASP A 79 -5.16 11.70 9.03
CA ASP A 79 -4.47 12.90 8.56
C ASP A 79 -3.59 13.56 9.64
N SER A 80 -3.71 13.10 10.89
CA SER A 80 -2.95 13.66 12.02
C SER A 80 -1.45 13.49 11.82
N GLY A 81 -0.74 14.61 11.85
CA GLY A 81 0.71 14.66 11.71
C GLY A 81 1.21 14.86 10.29
N ILE A 82 0.35 14.76 9.27
CA ILE A 82 0.66 15.17 7.90
C ILE A 82 0.52 16.70 7.81
N LYS A 83 1.50 17.36 7.21
CA LYS A 83 1.52 18.81 7.05
C LYS A 83 1.86 19.21 5.62
N GLU A 84 1.50 20.44 5.27
CA GLU A 84 2.01 21.08 4.07
C GLU A 84 3.55 21.06 4.07
N GLY A 85 4.14 20.76 2.92
CA GLY A 85 5.58 20.60 2.75
C GLY A 85 6.09 19.17 2.98
N ASP A 86 5.28 18.26 3.51
CA ASP A 86 5.70 16.87 3.72
C ASP A 86 5.93 16.13 2.39
N LEU A 87 6.88 15.20 2.40
CA LEU A 87 7.17 14.36 1.24
C LEU A 87 6.15 13.23 1.11
N VAL A 88 5.75 12.99 -0.13
CA VAL A 88 4.88 11.87 -0.53
C VAL A 88 5.62 11.04 -1.56
N LYS A 89 5.71 9.73 -1.35
CA LYS A 89 6.41 8.80 -2.24
C LYS A 89 5.41 8.00 -3.06
N SER A 90 5.65 7.90 -4.36
CA SER A 90 4.89 7.00 -5.24
C SER A 90 5.36 5.55 -5.03
N THR A 91 4.41 4.62 -5.03
CA THR A 91 4.72 3.18 -5.00
C THR A 91 4.93 2.60 -6.39
N GLY A 92 4.50 3.31 -7.44
CA GLY A 92 4.62 2.92 -8.85
C GLY A 92 3.71 1.76 -9.23
N LYS A 93 2.76 1.38 -8.37
CA LYS A 93 1.84 0.27 -8.61
C LYS A 93 0.40 0.69 -8.30
N VAL A 94 -0.49 0.42 -9.24
CA VAL A 94 -1.94 0.47 -9.01
C VAL A 94 -2.26 -0.40 -7.79
N VAL A 95 -3.24 0.02 -7.00
CA VAL A 95 -3.58 -0.64 -5.74
C VAL A 95 -3.86 -2.12 -5.96
N GLN A 96 -3.12 -2.95 -5.23
CA GLN A 96 -3.25 -4.40 -5.23
C GLN A 96 -3.28 -4.89 -3.79
N VAL A 97 -4.08 -5.92 -3.55
CA VAL A 97 -4.20 -6.55 -2.24
C VAL A 97 -3.66 -7.98 -2.27
N PRO A 98 -3.07 -8.47 -1.17
CA PRO A 98 -2.70 -9.86 -1.03
C PRO A 98 -3.94 -10.76 -1.13
N VAL A 99 -3.82 -11.89 -1.83
CA VAL A 99 -4.87 -12.90 -1.96
C VAL A 99 -4.34 -14.31 -1.67
N GLY A 100 -5.24 -15.28 -1.60
CA GLY A 100 -4.92 -16.70 -1.42
C GLY A 100 -5.29 -17.23 -0.04
N GLU A 101 -4.99 -18.51 0.19
CA GLU A 101 -5.38 -19.23 1.42
C GLU A 101 -4.74 -18.64 2.68
N ALA A 102 -3.59 -17.97 2.56
CA ALA A 102 -2.90 -17.30 3.66
C ALA A 102 -3.74 -16.19 4.33
N MET A 103 -4.79 -15.71 3.65
CA MET A 103 -5.73 -14.71 4.17
C MET A 103 -6.81 -15.34 5.09
N LEU A 104 -7.04 -16.66 5.01
CA LEU A 104 -8.12 -17.32 5.75
C LEU A 104 -7.89 -17.23 7.27
N GLY A 105 -8.92 -16.79 8.00
CA GLY A 105 -8.86 -16.65 9.47
C GLY A 105 -8.03 -15.47 9.98
N ARG A 106 -7.56 -14.59 9.09
CA ARG A 106 -6.90 -13.32 9.42
C ARG A 106 -7.93 -12.19 9.51
N VAL A 107 -7.60 -11.16 10.29
CA VAL A 107 -8.32 -9.88 10.25
C VAL A 107 -7.41 -8.88 9.55
N VAL A 108 -7.91 -8.26 8.48
CA VAL A 108 -7.15 -7.34 7.63
C VAL A 108 -7.87 -6.01 7.45
N ASN A 109 -7.12 -4.95 7.15
CA ASN A 109 -7.67 -3.66 6.77
C ASN A 109 -8.11 -3.64 5.29
N ALA A 110 -8.63 -2.50 4.82
CA ALA A 110 -9.16 -2.33 3.46
C ALA A 110 -8.12 -2.55 2.34
N ILE A 111 -6.82 -2.49 2.66
CA ILE A 111 -5.72 -2.72 1.72
C ILE A 111 -5.01 -4.05 1.96
N GLY A 112 -5.60 -4.94 2.77
CA GLY A 112 -5.13 -6.30 2.98
C GLY A 112 -3.96 -6.44 3.97
N GLU A 113 -3.64 -5.40 4.75
CA GLU A 113 -2.64 -5.49 5.80
C GLU A 113 -3.24 -6.12 7.07
N PRO A 114 -2.52 -7.02 7.76
CA PRO A 114 -3.03 -7.67 8.96
C PRO A 114 -3.15 -6.70 10.14
N VAL A 115 -4.31 -6.70 10.78
CA VAL A 115 -4.59 -5.91 12.00
C VAL A 115 -4.87 -6.81 13.22
N ASP A 116 -4.70 -8.12 13.07
CA ASP A 116 -4.95 -9.12 14.12
C ASP A 116 -3.76 -9.38 15.06
N GLY A 117 -2.61 -8.74 14.84
CA GLY A 117 -1.41 -8.92 15.65
C GLY A 117 -0.73 -10.30 15.51
N LYS A 118 -1.15 -11.14 14.55
CA LYS A 118 -0.60 -12.49 14.33
C LYS A 118 0.65 -12.52 13.42
N GLY A 119 1.28 -11.37 13.20
CA GLY A 119 2.42 -11.21 12.29
C GLY A 119 2.02 -10.91 10.83
N PRO A 120 2.97 -10.87 9.89
CA PRO A 120 2.70 -10.57 8.48
C PRO A 120 1.88 -11.68 7.80
N ILE A 121 1.22 -11.34 6.68
CA ILE A 121 0.60 -12.32 5.80
C ILE A 121 1.61 -12.66 4.71
N VAL A 122 2.06 -13.91 4.67
CA VAL A 122 3.00 -14.39 3.66
C VAL A 122 2.21 -14.97 2.51
N THR A 123 2.06 -14.21 1.43
CA THR A 123 1.48 -14.67 0.17
C THR A 123 2.37 -14.26 -1.00
N SER A 124 2.38 -15.08 -2.06
CA SER A 124 3.02 -14.77 -3.33
C SER A 124 2.08 -14.11 -4.33
N GLU A 125 0.77 -14.09 -4.04
CA GLU A 125 -0.25 -13.65 -4.99
C GLU A 125 -0.88 -12.32 -4.57
N PHE A 126 -0.96 -11.41 -5.53
CA PHE A 126 -1.59 -10.09 -5.38
C PHE A 126 -2.58 -9.88 -6.51
N ARG A 127 -3.72 -9.25 -6.21
CA ARG A 127 -4.72 -8.87 -7.22
C ARG A 127 -5.05 -7.39 -7.14
N PRO A 128 -5.20 -6.72 -8.29
CA PRO A 128 -5.75 -5.36 -8.33
C PRO A 128 -7.13 -5.31 -7.70
N ILE A 129 -7.40 -4.27 -6.89
CA ILE A 129 -8.74 -4.07 -6.31
C ILE A 129 -9.75 -3.80 -7.42
N GLU A 130 -9.36 -3.00 -8.41
CA GLU A 130 -10.17 -2.74 -9.59
C GLU A 130 -9.84 -3.75 -10.69
N THR A 131 -10.73 -4.73 -10.88
CA THR A 131 -10.64 -5.72 -11.96
C THR A 131 -12.00 -5.81 -12.67
N PRO A 132 -12.06 -5.89 -14.00
CA PRO A 132 -13.31 -6.06 -14.72
C PRO A 132 -14.03 -7.34 -14.28
N ALA A 133 -15.35 -7.25 -14.16
CA ALA A 133 -16.19 -8.40 -13.83
C ALA A 133 -16.28 -9.40 -15.01
N PRO A 134 -16.61 -10.68 -14.75
CA PRO A 134 -16.82 -11.65 -15.82
C PRO A 134 -17.94 -11.23 -16.78
N ASN A 135 -17.67 -11.35 -18.09
CA ASN A 135 -18.62 -11.10 -19.17
C ASN A 135 -19.71 -12.18 -19.24
N VAL A 136 -20.81 -11.92 -19.96
CA VAL A 136 -21.96 -12.84 -20.05
C VAL A 136 -21.55 -14.26 -20.48
N VAL A 137 -20.63 -14.38 -21.43
CA VAL A 137 -20.11 -15.67 -21.94
C VAL A 137 -19.23 -16.44 -20.94
N GLN A 138 -18.70 -15.75 -19.92
CA GLN A 138 -17.85 -16.36 -18.87
C GLN A 138 -18.67 -16.81 -17.66
N ARG A 139 -19.97 -16.49 -17.61
CA ARG A 139 -20.84 -16.81 -16.49
C ARG A 139 -21.52 -18.15 -16.71
N GLN A 140 -21.83 -18.82 -15.61
CA GLN A 140 -22.66 -20.03 -15.58
C GLN A 140 -23.91 -19.74 -14.73
N PRO A 141 -25.10 -20.27 -15.09
CA PRO A 141 -26.27 -20.21 -14.23
C PRO A 141 -25.96 -20.83 -12.86
N VAL A 142 -26.27 -20.10 -11.79
CA VAL A 142 -26.14 -20.61 -10.41
C VAL A 142 -27.21 -21.69 -10.22
N LYS A 143 -26.79 -22.90 -9.89
CA LYS A 143 -27.67 -24.05 -9.62
C LYS A 143 -27.72 -24.33 -8.12
#